data_AF-A0A3S5FHL3-F1
#
_entry.id   AF-A0A3S5FHL3-F1
#
_cell.length_a   1.000
_cell.length_b   1.000
_cell.length_c   1.000
_cell.angle_alpha   90.00
_cell.angle_beta   90.00
_cell.angle_gamma   90.00
#
_symmetry.space_group_name_H-M   'P 1'
#
loop_
_entity.id
_entity.type
_entity.pdbx_description
1 polymer ?
#
loop_
_entity_poly.entity_id
_entity_poly.type
_entity_poly.pdbx_seq_one_letter_code
_entity_poly.pdbx_strand_id
1 'polypeptide(L)'
;MINIRGLGFRFALFLVAAAMLVVLTTAEFFYRATYENELDEANHDIEELYRTVGATASIAAFLEEEDLAKEAINGLVKSDKILAASIKSDALYYQLNVTDAINKNIEPRVFLVRHPFIPEEALAEVNIYPNFDHIIHQAEKISNDNSYSLYVEALVVGIVALVITYYIIISPMLRVGRSLHEITPGTAQRIAVPEYHTDSEIGAFVHDTNQLLSKVEEQFSQERQLREEIEFLEKRFRMLFENAKSATVLMTESGIIELRNKAFIDLVVKIGLEEKQDYGELLEELFENPAAIKTSLLEAFSRNEFATGEFKLKSGINKTAIWVQLIASPLMTEEGERFYQITFNDISTRKRELQNLALQADFDSLTGIYNRNGGEKLIAKLMNKGHHFALALIDLNGFKAVNDIFGHDAGDEVLIFVSEQLRDKIRKVDVAVRWGGDEFVLLLQAEDEKAVETVIIKVNEGIKQPFYFNDDTTPTVVSMSVGVAFYPRMSRNMNTLIKLADIAMYKAKQNKVAAPDDYLMFAEPEGLDSSNNQ
;
A
#
# COMPACT_ATOMS: atom_id res chain seq x y z
N MET A 1 12.89 -37.58 -26.83
CA MET A 1 12.93 -37.10 -28.23
C MET A 1 14.07 -36.11 -28.36
N ILE A 2 15.01 -36.35 -29.28
CA ILE A 2 16.12 -35.42 -29.55
C ILE A 2 15.51 -34.16 -30.17
N ASN A 3 15.67 -33.00 -29.52
CA ASN A 3 15.18 -31.74 -30.05
C ASN A 3 16.08 -31.29 -31.20
N ILE A 4 15.68 -31.62 -32.44
CA ILE A 4 16.40 -31.33 -33.69
C ILE A 4 16.57 -29.81 -33.90
N ARG A 5 15.79 -28.97 -33.21
CA ARG A 5 15.92 -27.50 -33.23
C ARG A 5 16.83 -26.94 -32.13
N GLY A 6 17.30 -27.77 -31.19
CA GLY A 6 18.15 -27.34 -30.09
C GLY A 6 19.54 -26.91 -30.57
N LEU A 7 20.08 -25.85 -29.96
CA LEU A 7 21.41 -25.32 -30.29
C LEU A 7 22.50 -26.39 -30.18
N GLY A 8 22.44 -27.23 -29.14
CA GLY A 8 23.39 -28.34 -28.96
C GLY A 8 23.36 -29.37 -30.09
N PHE A 9 22.18 -29.68 -30.65
CA PHE A 9 22.07 -30.60 -31.78
C PHE A 9 22.65 -29.99 -33.08
N ARG A 10 22.38 -28.70 -33.32
CA ARG A 10 22.93 -27.98 -34.47
C ARG A 10 24.45 -27.84 -34.39
N PHE A 11 24.97 -27.57 -33.19
CA PHE A 11 26.41 -27.49 -32.96
C PHE A 11 27.09 -28.85 -33.16
N ALA A 12 26.51 -29.93 -32.65
CA ALA A 12 26.99 -31.29 -32.91
C ALA A 12 26.98 -31.63 -34.41
N LEU A 13 25.91 -31.29 -35.13
CA LEU A 13 25.83 -31.49 -36.59
C LEU A 13 26.91 -30.70 -37.34
N PHE A 14 27.15 -29.46 -36.94
CA PHE A 14 28.22 -28.63 -37.50
C PHE A 14 29.60 -29.23 -37.24
N LEU A 15 29.87 -29.71 -36.02
CA LEU A 15 31.12 -30.40 -35.69
C LEU A 15 31.33 -31.65 -36.54
N VAL A 16 30.30 -32.47 -36.74
CA VAL A 16 30.37 -33.66 -37.61
C VAL A 16 30.65 -33.25 -39.05
N ALA A 17 29.94 -32.25 -39.57
CA ALA A 17 30.14 -31.78 -40.94
C ALA A 17 31.55 -31.20 -41.15
N ALA A 18 32.04 -30.41 -40.19
CA ALA A 18 33.39 -29.86 -40.22
C ALA A 18 34.46 -30.96 -40.12
N ALA A 19 34.27 -31.94 -39.23
CA ALA A 19 35.17 -33.09 -39.13
C ALA A 19 35.19 -33.87 -40.44
N MET A 20 34.03 -34.20 -41.01
CA MET A 20 33.94 -34.93 -42.27
C MET A 20 34.63 -34.19 -43.43
N LEU A 21 34.50 -32.86 -43.49
CA LEU A 21 35.18 -32.05 -44.49
C LEU A 21 36.71 -32.15 -44.35
N VAL A 22 37.23 -32.01 -43.13
CA VAL A 22 38.68 -32.15 -42.85
C VAL A 22 39.16 -33.54 -43.25
N VAL A 23 38.40 -34.58 -42.92
CA VAL A 23 38.77 -35.96 -43.25
C VAL A 23 38.88 -36.20 -44.75
N LEU A 24 37.86 -35.76 -45.50
CA LEU A 24 37.84 -35.90 -46.95
C LEU A 24 39.01 -35.17 -47.60
N THR A 25 39.32 -33.94 -47.15
CA THR A 25 40.44 -33.18 -47.72
C THR A 25 41.80 -33.77 -47.35
N THR A 26 41.97 -34.24 -46.11
CA THR A 26 43.22 -34.90 -45.70
C THR A 26 43.44 -36.23 -46.42
N ALA A 27 42.40 -37.06 -46.55
CA ALA A 27 42.52 -38.35 -47.21
C ALA A 27 42.86 -38.19 -48.70
N GLU A 28 42.21 -37.25 -49.39
CA GLU A 28 42.53 -36.95 -50.80
C GLU A 28 43.97 -36.44 -50.97
N PHE A 29 44.45 -35.59 -50.06
CA PHE A 29 45.83 -35.12 -50.08
C PHE A 29 46.83 -36.27 -49.90
N PHE A 30 46.62 -37.12 -48.89
CA PHE A 30 47.50 -38.26 -48.61
C PHE A 30 47.44 -39.33 -49.70
N TYR A 31 46.28 -39.56 -50.31
CA TYR A 31 46.14 -40.44 -51.47
C TYR A 31 47.07 -40.00 -52.59
N ARG A 32 47.00 -38.72 -52.98
CA ARG A 32 47.85 -38.17 -54.04
C ARG A 32 49.33 -38.20 -53.68
N ALA A 33 49.67 -37.79 -52.46
CA ALA A 33 51.06 -37.77 -52.00
C ALA A 33 51.67 -39.18 -51.96
N THR A 34 50.92 -40.18 -51.49
CA THR A 34 51.37 -41.57 -51.46
C THR A 34 51.51 -42.12 -52.89
N TYR A 35 50.54 -41.84 -53.75
CA TYR A 35 50.56 -42.30 -55.14
C TYR A 35 51.76 -41.77 -55.92
N GLU A 36 52.06 -40.46 -55.79
CA GLU A 36 53.24 -39.85 -56.41
C GLU A 36 54.54 -40.42 -55.84
N ASN A 37 54.62 -40.61 -54.52
CA ASN A 37 55.79 -41.19 -53.87
C ASN A 37 56.05 -42.63 -54.32
N GLU A 38 55.03 -43.47 -54.45
CA GLU A 38 55.16 -44.86 -54.93
C GLU A 38 55.60 -44.93 -56.40
N LEU A 39 55.15 -43.98 -57.23
CA LEU A 39 55.62 -43.87 -58.61
C LEU A 39 57.10 -43.50 -58.68
N ASP A 40 57.55 -42.56 -57.84
CA ASP A 40 58.95 -42.15 -57.77
C ASP A 40 59.84 -43.25 -57.18
N GLU A 41 59.36 -43.99 -56.19
CA GLU A 41 60.06 -45.16 -55.63
C GLU A 41 60.19 -46.28 -56.67
N ALA A 42 59.12 -46.58 -57.42
CA ALA A 42 59.20 -47.53 -58.54
C ALA A 42 60.22 -47.09 -59.60
N ASN A 43 60.37 -45.78 -59.84
CA ASN A 43 61.39 -45.25 -60.74
C ASN A 43 62.80 -45.48 -60.21
N HIS A 44 63.02 -45.25 -58.92
CA HIS A 44 64.30 -45.48 -58.27
C HIS A 44 64.70 -46.96 -58.29
N ASP A 45 63.77 -47.85 -57.99
CA ASP A 45 63.99 -49.30 -57.99
C ASP A 45 64.40 -49.83 -59.36
N ILE A 46 63.85 -49.28 -60.44
CA ILE A 46 64.27 -49.63 -61.81
C ILE A 46 65.73 -49.25 -62.06
N GLU A 47 66.19 -48.10 -61.54
CA GLU A 47 67.60 -47.71 -61.64
C GLU A 47 68.51 -48.60 -60.80
N GLU A 48 68.08 -49.00 -59.60
CA GLU A 48 68.84 -49.90 -58.72
C GLU A 48 68.95 -51.32 -59.31
N LEU A 49 67.87 -51.83 -59.89
CA LEU A 49 67.86 -53.08 -60.64
C LEU A 49 68.84 -53.03 -61.81
N TYR A 50 68.88 -51.92 -62.55
CA TYR A 50 69.89 -51.71 -63.59
C TYR A 50 71.31 -51.72 -63.00
N ARG A 51 71.59 -50.99 -61.91
CA ARG A 51 72.93 -50.94 -61.30
C ARG A 51 73.42 -52.31 -60.85
N THR A 52 72.52 -53.14 -60.32
CA THR A 52 72.81 -54.52 -59.89
C THR A 52 73.28 -55.39 -61.06
N VAL A 53 72.65 -55.21 -62.22
CA VAL A 53 72.95 -55.97 -63.43
C VAL A 53 74.00 -55.29 -64.31
N GLY A 54 74.29 -54.01 -64.08
CA GLY A 54 75.12 -53.17 -64.96
C GLY A 54 76.54 -53.67 -65.14
N ALA A 55 77.15 -54.24 -64.09
CA ALA A 55 78.48 -54.86 -64.20
C ALA A 55 78.45 -56.11 -65.10
N THR A 56 77.45 -56.97 -64.93
CA THR A 56 77.25 -58.16 -65.77
C THR A 56 76.95 -57.77 -67.22
N ALA A 57 76.10 -56.77 -67.44
CA ALA A 57 75.79 -56.23 -68.76
C ALA A 57 77.02 -55.61 -69.44
N SER A 58 77.89 -54.93 -68.68
CA SER A 58 79.14 -54.35 -69.17
C SER A 58 80.15 -55.41 -69.59
N ILE A 59 80.31 -56.47 -68.79
CA ILE A 59 81.17 -57.61 -69.13
C ILE A 59 80.62 -58.36 -70.35
N ALA A 60 79.31 -58.60 -70.40
CA ALA A 60 78.65 -59.26 -71.52
C ALA A 60 78.82 -58.49 -72.84
N ALA A 61 78.69 -57.16 -72.80
CA ALA A 61 78.90 -56.29 -73.96
C ALA A 61 80.37 -56.22 -74.40
N PHE A 62 81.33 -56.22 -73.46
CA PHE A 62 82.76 -56.17 -73.77
C PHE A 62 83.31 -57.49 -74.35
N LEU A 63 82.83 -58.63 -73.83
CA LEU A 63 83.26 -59.96 -74.27
C LEU A 63 82.40 -60.53 -75.42
N GLU A 64 81.34 -59.81 -75.82
CA GLU A 64 80.34 -60.27 -76.80
C GLU A 64 79.70 -61.62 -76.43
N GLU A 65 79.57 -61.91 -75.13
CA GLU A 65 79.05 -63.19 -74.62
C GLU A 65 77.53 -63.16 -74.46
N GLU A 66 76.82 -63.93 -75.31
CA GLU A 66 75.36 -64.00 -75.32
C GLU A 66 74.77 -64.58 -74.02
N ASP A 67 75.44 -65.55 -73.40
CA ASP A 67 74.94 -66.19 -72.18
C ASP A 67 74.96 -65.24 -70.97
N LEU A 68 75.98 -64.37 -70.86
CA LEU A 68 76.04 -63.33 -69.83
C LEU A 68 75.01 -62.22 -70.09
N ALA A 69 74.77 -61.87 -71.36
CA ALA A 69 73.71 -60.94 -71.73
C ALA A 69 72.31 -61.47 -71.42
N LYS A 70 72.08 -62.78 -71.64
CA LYS A 70 70.87 -63.49 -71.23
C LYS A 70 70.68 -63.45 -69.73
N GLU A 71 71.73 -63.75 -68.96
CA GLU A 71 71.67 -63.75 -67.50
C GLU A 71 71.32 -62.35 -66.95
N ALA A 72 71.96 -61.30 -67.49
CA ALA A 72 71.68 -59.92 -67.14
C ALA A 72 70.22 -59.53 -67.40
N ILE A 73 69.74 -59.72 -68.63
CA ILE A 73 68.36 -59.34 -69.02
C ILE A 73 67.30 -60.19 -68.31
N ASN A 74 67.53 -61.49 -68.14
CA ASN A 74 66.62 -62.36 -67.37
C ASN A 74 66.56 -61.94 -65.88
N GLY A 75 67.67 -61.48 -65.32
CA GLY A 75 67.72 -60.93 -63.96
C GLY A 75 66.84 -59.69 -63.78
N LEU A 76 66.80 -58.81 -64.78
CA LEU A 76 65.94 -57.62 -64.78
C LEU A 76 64.45 -57.99 -64.87
N VAL A 77 64.06 -58.85 -65.81
CA VAL A 77 62.65 -59.25 -66.03
C VAL A 77 62.11 -60.16 -64.90
N LYS A 78 62.97 -60.63 -63.99
CA LYS A 78 62.54 -61.34 -62.78
C LYS A 78 61.80 -60.44 -61.78
N SER A 79 61.98 -59.12 -61.87
CA SER A 79 61.23 -58.15 -61.05
C SER A 79 59.86 -57.88 -61.64
N ASP A 80 58.80 -57.93 -60.84
CA ASP A 80 57.43 -57.62 -61.27
C ASP A 80 57.26 -56.17 -61.78
N LYS A 81 58.24 -55.29 -61.46
CA LYS A 81 58.31 -53.90 -61.93
C LYS A 81 58.82 -53.76 -63.37
N ILE A 82 59.39 -54.80 -63.95
CA ILE A 82 59.96 -54.80 -65.32
C ILE A 82 59.15 -55.73 -66.21
N LEU A 83 58.49 -55.18 -67.23
CA LEU A 83 57.71 -55.97 -68.19
C LEU A 83 58.61 -56.69 -69.19
N ALA A 84 59.61 -55.96 -69.68
CA ALA A 84 60.53 -56.42 -70.71
C ALA A 84 61.88 -55.72 -70.57
N ALA A 85 62.94 -56.33 -71.09
CA ALA A 85 64.23 -55.70 -71.19
C ALA A 85 65.00 -56.19 -72.42
N SER A 86 65.88 -55.36 -72.96
CA SER A 86 66.82 -55.73 -74.01
C SER A 86 68.19 -55.11 -73.80
N ILE A 87 69.21 -55.74 -74.36
CA ILE A 87 70.56 -55.22 -74.48
C ILE A 87 70.95 -55.20 -75.96
N LYS A 88 71.54 -54.09 -76.40
CA LYS A 88 71.98 -53.89 -77.78
C LYS A 88 73.37 -53.26 -77.80
N SER A 89 74.30 -53.91 -78.50
CA SER A 89 75.60 -53.36 -78.91
C SER A 89 75.78 -53.58 -80.42
N ASP A 90 76.94 -53.19 -80.96
CA ASP A 90 77.26 -53.39 -82.37
C ASP A 90 77.33 -54.88 -82.78
N ALA A 91 77.65 -55.78 -81.85
CA ALA A 91 77.82 -57.21 -82.10
C ALA A 91 76.83 -58.13 -81.35
N LEU A 92 76.14 -57.62 -80.31
CA LEU A 92 75.29 -58.40 -79.41
C LEU A 92 73.90 -57.78 -79.28
N TYR A 93 72.86 -58.58 -79.52
CA TYR A 93 71.47 -58.20 -79.27
C TYR A 93 70.72 -59.33 -78.57
N TYR A 94 70.19 -59.06 -77.38
CA TYR A 94 69.31 -59.97 -76.67
C TYR A 94 68.10 -59.21 -76.12
N GLN A 95 66.92 -59.83 -76.19
CA GLN A 95 65.67 -59.24 -75.73
C GLN A 95 64.80 -60.28 -75.05
N LEU A 96 64.04 -59.85 -74.04
CA LEU A 96 63.03 -60.66 -73.37
C LEU A 96 61.73 -59.86 -73.23
N ASN A 97 60.61 -60.44 -73.66
CA ASN A 97 59.25 -59.87 -73.62
C ASN A 97 59.05 -58.51 -74.32
N VAL A 98 60.02 -58.02 -75.11
CA VAL A 98 59.96 -56.70 -75.76
C VAL A 98 58.78 -56.57 -76.74
N THR A 99 58.36 -57.66 -77.38
CA THR A 99 57.17 -57.67 -78.24
C THR A 99 55.89 -57.30 -77.46
N ASP A 100 55.78 -57.73 -76.20
CA ASP A 100 54.63 -57.40 -75.34
C ASP A 100 54.64 -55.94 -74.91
N ALA A 101 55.84 -55.38 -74.65
CA ALA A 101 56.00 -53.96 -74.34
C ALA A 101 55.68 -53.06 -75.55
N ILE A 102 56.08 -53.46 -76.76
CA ILE A 102 55.74 -52.76 -78.00
C ILE A 102 54.23 -52.80 -78.25
N ASN A 103 53.58 -53.94 -78.05
CA ASN A 103 52.12 -54.06 -78.20
C ASN A 103 51.35 -53.15 -77.22
N LYS A 104 51.94 -52.86 -76.05
CA LYS A 104 51.40 -51.93 -75.06
C LYS A 104 51.85 -50.47 -75.25
N ASN A 105 52.58 -50.14 -76.32
CA ASN A 105 53.16 -48.81 -76.57
C ASN A 105 53.98 -48.26 -75.39
N ILE A 106 54.72 -49.13 -74.69
CA ILE A 106 55.55 -48.72 -73.55
C ILE A 106 56.91 -48.24 -74.07
N GLU A 107 57.28 -47.00 -73.73
CA GLU A 107 58.61 -46.46 -74.04
C GLU A 107 59.66 -47.06 -73.09
N PRO A 108 60.83 -47.49 -73.62
CA PRO A 108 61.90 -47.98 -72.78
C PRO A 108 62.62 -46.85 -72.07
N ARG A 109 63.12 -47.16 -70.87
CA ARG A 109 64.19 -46.42 -70.24
C ARG A 109 65.52 -46.95 -70.75
N VAL A 110 66.30 -46.07 -71.35
CA VAL A 110 67.60 -46.40 -71.95
C VAL A 110 68.70 -46.14 -70.94
N PHE A 111 69.44 -47.18 -70.60
CA PHE A 111 70.62 -47.10 -69.75
C PHE A 111 71.88 -47.41 -70.56
N LEU A 112 72.83 -46.48 -70.54
CA LEU A 112 74.11 -46.63 -71.23
C LEU A 112 75.05 -47.52 -70.42
N VAL A 113 75.40 -48.68 -70.99
CA VAL A 113 76.39 -49.60 -70.43
C VAL A 113 77.78 -49.09 -70.77
N ARG A 114 78.57 -48.77 -69.73
CA ARG A 114 79.91 -48.21 -69.86
C ARG A 114 80.99 -49.29 -69.90
N HIS A 115 82.12 -49.01 -70.55
CA HIS A 115 83.24 -49.94 -70.64
C HIS A 115 83.86 -50.25 -69.26
N PRO A 116 84.16 -51.53 -68.93
CA PRO A 116 84.62 -51.92 -67.58
C PRO A 116 85.89 -51.21 -67.11
N PHE A 117 86.76 -50.84 -68.06
CA PHE A 117 88.05 -50.21 -67.79
C PHE A 117 88.15 -48.74 -68.25
N ILE A 118 87.15 -48.23 -68.99
CA ILE A 118 87.13 -46.87 -69.59
C ILE A 118 85.73 -46.26 -69.37
N PRO A 119 85.49 -45.59 -68.23
CA PRO A 119 84.13 -45.18 -67.84
C PRO A 119 83.45 -44.16 -68.75
N GLU A 120 84.18 -43.55 -69.69
CA GLU A 120 83.67 -42.54 -70.63
C GLU A 120 83.16 -43.15 -71.95
N GLU A 121 83.45 -44.43 -72.20
CA GLU A 121 83.04 -45.12 -73.43
C GLU A 121 81.78 -45.96 -73.20
N ALA A 122 80.77 -45.80 -74.05
CA ALA A 122 79.54 -46.58 -74.03
C ALA A 122 79.66 -47.77 -75.00
N LEU A 123 79.41 -48.98 -74.49
CA LEU A 123 79.51 -50.24 -75.26
C LEU A 123 78.16 -50.78 -75.73
N ALA A 124 77.12 -50.57 -74.93
CA ALA A 124 75.80 -51.10 -75.21
C ALA A 124 74.72 -50.21 -74.59
N GLU A 125 73.49 -50.40 -75.06
CA GLU A 125 72.28 -49.82 -74.48
C GLU A 125 71.47 -50.95 -73.86
N VAL A 126 71.12 -50.79 -72.57
CA VAL A 126 70.13 -51.64 -71.91
C VAL A 126 68.82 -50.87 -71.85
N ASN A 127 67.82 -51.40 -72.54
CA ASN A 127 66.47 -50.84 -72.57
C ASN A 127 65.61 -51.60 -71.56
N ILE A 128 65.09 -50.92 -70.56
CA ILE A 128 64.17 -51.48 -69.57
C ILE A 128 62.78 -50.92 -69.81
N TYR A 129 61.80 -51.79 -70.00
CA TYR A 129 60.40 -51.43 -70.16
C TYR A 129 59.68 -51.62 -68.83
N PRO A 130 59.27 -50.53 -68.14
CA PRO A 130 58.55 -50.62 -66.88
C PRO A 130 57.21 -51.32 -67.04
N ASN A 131 56.82 -52.11 -66.05
CA ASN A 131 55.48 -52.68 -65.97
C ASN A 131 54.50 -51.67 -65.36
N PHE A 132 54.06 -50.69 -66.15
CA PHE A 132 53.16 -49.63 -65.66
C PHE A 132 51.86 -50.17 -65.07
N ASP A 133 51.31 -51.26 -65.61
CA ASP A 133 50.09 -51.87 -65.07
C ASP A 133 50.30 -52.33 -63.61
N HIS A 134 51.43 -52.97 -63.33
CA HIS A 134 51.77 -53.41 -61.97
C HIS A 134 52.10 -52.24 -61.05
N ILE A 135 52.91 -51.29 -61.53
CA ILE A 135 53.34 -50.12 -60.74
C ILE A 135 52.13 -49.24 -60.35
N ILE A 136 51.24 -48.94 -61.30
CA ILE A 136 50.03 -48.12 -61.04
C ILE A 136 49.08 -48.88 -60.10
N HIS A 137 48.82 -50.17 -60.36
CA HIS A 137 47.94 -50.95 -59.49
C HIS A 137 48.50 -51.07 -58.07
N GLN A 138 49.82 -51.21 -57.92
CA GLN A 138 50.47 -51.21 -56.61
C GLN A 138 50.33 -49.84 -55.91
N ALA A 139 50.60 -48.75 -56.63
CA ALA A 139 50.46 -47.39 -56.10
C ALA A 139 49.00 -47.06 -55.70
N GLU A 140 48.01 -47.44 -56.53
CA GLU A 140 46.58 -47.30 -56.20
C GLU A 140 46.20 -48.11 -54.97
N LYS A 141 46.66 -49.37 -54.88
CA LYS A 141 46.37 -50.24 -53.74
C LYS A 141 46.92 -49.67 -52.44
N ILE A 142 48.21 -49.30 -52.41
CA ILE A 142 48.86 -48.73 -51.23
C ILE A 142 48.21 -47.41 -50.84
N SER A 143 47.91 -46.54 -51.81
CA SER A 143 47.26 -45.25 -51.55
C SER A 143 45.84 -45.44 -50.99
N ASN A 144 45.07 -46.39 -51.51
CA ASN A 144 43.74 -46.73 -51.02
C ASN A 144 43.77 -47.32 -49.60
N ASP A 145 44.68 -48.24 -49.32
CA ASP A 145 44.84 -48.86 -47.98
C ASP A 145 45.23 -47.81 -46.92
N ASN A 146 46.14 -46.89 -47.26
CA ASN A 146 46.52 -45.77 -46.40
C ASN A 146 45.34 -44.80 -46.19
N SER A 147 44.61 -44.47 -47.25
CA SER A 147 43.43 -43.58 -47.17
C SER A 147 42.32 -44.18 -46.31
N TYR A 148 42.10 -45.49 -46.42
CA TYR A 148 41.14 -46.21 -45.58
C TYR A 148 41.49 -46.11 -44.09
N SER A 149 42.77 -46.30 -43.75
CA SER A 149 43.25 -46.19 -42.37
C SER A 149 43.02 -44.78 -41.80
N LEU A 150 43.23 -43.73 -42.60
CA LEU A 150 42.95 -42.33 -42.22
C LEU A 150 41.46 -42.08 -41.96
N TYR A 151 40.57 -42.63 -42.79
CA TYR A 151 39.11 -42.52 -42.57
C TYR A 151 38.70 -43.13 -41.22
N VAL A 152 39.26 -44.28 -40.87
CA VAL A 152 38.96 -44.97 -39.61
C VAL A 152 39.46 -44.17 -38.41
N GLU A 153 40.71 -43.69 -38.44
CA GLU A 153 41.27 -42.88 -37.35
C GLU A 153 40.44 -41.61 -37.11
N ALA A 154 40.09 -40.91 -38.18
CA ALA A 154 39.36 -39.67 -38.03
C ALA A 154 37.90 -39.86 -37.61
N LEU A 155 37.27 -40.99 -37.98
CA LEU A 155 35.99 -41.39 -37.43
C LEU A 155 36.07 -41.57 -35.91
N VAL A 156 37.11 -42.25 -35.41
CA VAL A 156 37.34 -42.44 -33.97
C VAL A 156 37.52 -41.09 -33.26
N VAL A 157 38.37 -40.21 -33.79
CA VAL A 157 38.58 -38.86 -33.24
C VAL A 157 37.27 -38.05 -33.22
N GLY A 158 36.49 -38.11 -34.30
CA GLY A 158 35.19 -37.43 -34.39
C GLY A 158 34.18 -37.94 -33.35
N ILE A 159 34.09 -39.24 -33.14
CA ILE A 159 33.23 -39.84 -32.12
C ILE A 159 33.67 -39.39 -30.72
N VAL A 160 34.97 -39.43 -30.43
CA VAL A 160 35.50 -38.98 -29.14
C VAL A 160 35.20 -37.51 -28.91
N ALA A 161 35.43 -36.65 -29.91
CA ALA A 161 35.13 -35.22 -29.82
C ALA A 161 33.62 -34.96 -29.60
N LEU A 162 32.74 -35.72 -30.25
CA LEU A 162 31.29 -35.64 -30.03
C LEU A 162 30.90 -36.03 -28.61
N VAL A 163 31.45 -37.14 -28.10
CA VAL A 163 31.19 -37.62 -26.74
C VAL A 163 31.65 -36.59 -25.72
N ILE A 164 32.87 -36.08 -25.85
CA ILE A 164 33.42 -35.02 -25.00
C ILE A 164 32.52 -33.77 -25.05
N THR A 165 32.19 -33.29 -26.25
CA THR A 165 31.30 -32.12 -26.43
C THR A 165 29.93 -32.32 -25.77
N TYR A 166 29.37 -33.53 -25.89
CA TYR A 166 28.08 -33.84 -25.29
C TYR A 166 28.11 -33.76 -23.76
N TYR A 167 29.12 -34.37 -23.14
CA TYR A 167 29.21 -34.43 -21.68
C TYR A 167 29.69 -33.11 -21.06
N ILE A 168 30.61 -32.39 -21.70
CA ILE A 168 31.18 -31.15 -21.17
C ILE A 168 30.30 -29.94 -21.50
N ILE A 169 29.62 -29.87 -22.65
CA ILE A 169 28.90 -28.64 -23.04
C ILE A 169 27.39 -28.87 -23.05
N ILE A 170 26.93 -29.84 -23.85
CA ILE A 170 25.50 -29.96 -24.17
C ILE A 170 24.68 -30.37 -22.94
N SER A 171 25.11 -31.40 -22.21
CA SER A 171 24.39 -31.92 -21.05
C SER A 171 24.31 -30.89 -19.90
N PRO A 172 25.40 -30.22 -19.48
CA PRO A 172 25.35 -29.14 -18.50
C PRO A 172 24.44 -27.98 -18.90
N MET A 173 24.52 -27.48 -20.13
CA MET A 173 23.65 -26.39 -20.61
C MET A 173 22.16 -26.77 -20.57
N LEU A 174 21.82 -28.00 -20.97
CA LEU A 174 20.44 -28.48 -20.91
C LEU A 174 19.91 -28.57 -19.47
N ARG A 175 20.77 -28.92 -18.50
CA ARG A 175 20.40 -28.96 -17.08
C ARG A 175 20.14 -27.57 -16.52
N VAL A 176 21.01 -26.61 -16.83
CA VAL A 176 20.83 -25.20 -16.45
C VAL A 176 19.52 -24.64 -17.02
N GLY A 177 19.27 -24.86 -18.31
CA GLY A 177 18.04 -24.37 -18.97
C GLY A 177 16.75 -24.95 -18.38
N ARG A 178 16.73 -26.25 -18.05
CA ARG A 178 15.57 -26.87 -17.38
C ARG A 178 15.37 -26.31 -15.96
N SER A 179 16.46 -26.20 -15.20
CA SER A 179 16.43 -25.66 -13.84
C SER A 179 15.87 -24.23 -13.84
N LEU A 180 16.28 -23.39 -14.78
CA LEU A 180 15.73 -22.03 -14.91
C LEU A 180 14.23 -22.02 -15.24
N HIS A 181 13.77 -22.93 -16.10
CA HIS A 181 12.36 -23.00 -16.50
C HIS A 181 11.44 -23.48 -15.36
N GLU A 182 11.97 -24.32 -14.47
CA GLU A 182 11.23 -24.85 -13.32
C GLU A 182 11.18 -23.87 -12.12
N ILE A 183 12.07 -22.87 -12.09
CA ILE A 183 12.10 -21.87 -11.01
C ILE A 183 10.91 -20.94 -11.13
N THR A 184 10.12 -20.88 -10.06
CA THR A 184 9.07 -19.87 -9.88
C THR A 184 9.70 -18.53 -9.45
N PRO A 185 9.46 -17.43 -10.18
CA PRO A 185 9.93 -16.10 -9.80
C PRO A 185 9.51 -15.72 -8.37
N GLY A 186 10.39 -15.02 -7.64
CA GLY A 186 10.13 -14.58 -6.26
C GLY A 186 10.44 -15.62 -5.19
N THR A 187 11.05 -16.77 -5.53
CA THR A 187 11.46 -17.80 -4.57
C THR A 187 12.97 -17.83 -4.32
N ALA A 188 13.37 -18.46 -3.22
CA ALA A 188 14.77 -18.69 -2.86
C ALA A 188 15.49 -19.76 -3.72
N GLN A 189 14.81 -20.35 -4.71
CA GLN A 189 15.41 -21.36 -5.58
C GLN A 189 16.50 -20.75 -6.46
N ARG A 190 17.60 -21.49 -6.64
CA ARG A 190 18.76 -21.07 -7.44
C ARG A 190 19.24 -22.22 -8.30
N ILE A 191 19.87 -21.86 -9.41
CA ILE A 191 20.46 -22.83 -10.32
C ILE A 191 21.82 -23.24 -9.77
N ALA A 192 22.04 -24.55 -9.63
CA ALA A 192 23.33 -25.09 -9.27
C ALA A 192 24.31 -24.97 -10.45
N VAL A 193 25.52 -24.48 -10.18
CA VAL A 193 26.60 -24.45 -11.17
C VAL A 193 26.98 -25.90 -11.51
N PRO A 194 26.98 -26.31 -12.79
CA PRO A 194 27.42 -27.65 -13.17
C PRO A 194 28.88 -27.91 -12.77
N GLU A 195 29.21 -29.16 -12.47
CA GLU A 195 30.60 -29.57 -12.16
C GLU A 195 31.55 -29.17 -13.30
N TYR A 196 32.78 -28.75 -12.94
CA TYR A 196 33.82 -28.28 -13.88
C TYR A 196 33.50 -26.98 -14.65
N HIS A 197 32.38 -26.31 -14.34
CA HIS A 197 31.99 -25.06 -14.99
C HIS A 197 32.11 -23.81 -14.13
N THR A 198 32.66 -23.89 -12.91
CA THR A 198 32.76 -22.76 -11.97
C THR A 198 33.38 -21.51 -12.59
N ASP A 199 34.48 -21.67 -13.33
CA ASP A 199 35.22 -20.57 -13.97
C ASP A 199 35.04 -20.55 -15.50
N SER A 200 33.88 -21.02 -15.98
CA SER A 200 33.52 -21.01 -17.41
C SER A 200 32.40 -20.02 -17.71
N GLU A 201 32.14 -19.76 -19.00
CA GLU A 201 31.01 -18.94 -19.46
C GLU A 201 29.67 -19.49 -18.97
N ILE A 202 29.54 -20.82 -18.82
CA ILE A 202 28.32 -21.45 -18.26
C ILE A 202 28.18 -21.11 -16.78
N GLY A 203 29.28 -21.13 -16.02
CA GLY A 203 29.29 -20.75 -14.61
C GLY A 203 28.97 -19.28 -14.40
N ALA A 204 29.59 -18.40 -15.19
CA ALA A 204 29.31 -16.97 -15.19
C ALA A 204 27.83 -16.68 -15.48
N PHE A 205 27.26 -17.32 -16.51
CA PHE A 205 25.83 -17.21 -16.82
C PHE A 205 24.93 -17.66 -15.67
N VAL A 206 25.26 -18.76 -14.99
CA VAL A 206 24.53 -19.24 -13.81
C VAL A 206 24.63 -18.24 -12.66
N HIS A 207 25.82 -17.66 -12.43
CA HIS A 207 26.04 -16.65 -11.40
C HIS A 207 25.19 -15.40 -11.64
N ASP A 208 25.26 -14.83 -12.85
CA ASP A 208 24.49 -13.64 -13.24
C ASP A 208 22.98 -13.88 -13.15
N THR A 209 22.53 -15.06 -13.60
CA THR A 209 21.13 -15.46 -13.49
C THR A 209 20.69 -15.56 -12.03
N ASN A 210 21.51 -16.16 -11.16
CA ASN A 210 21.20 -16.26 -9.73
C ASN A 210 21.21 -14.89 -9.03
N GLN A 211 22.06 -13.95 -9.47
CA GLN A 211 22.00 -12.56 -8.99
C GLN A 211 20.68 -11.88 -9.38
N LEU A 212 20.24 -12.05 -10.63
CA LEU A 212 18.94 -11.54 -11.09
C LEU A 212 17.80 -12.14 -10.29
N LEU A 213 17.78 -13.46 -10.10
CA LEU A 213 16.76 -14.14 -9.30
C LEU A 213 16.72 -13.61 -7.86
N SER A 214 17.89 -13.28 -7.29
CA SER A 214 17.97 -12.69 -5.94
C SER A 214 17.38 -11.28 -5.89
N LYS A 215 17.66 -10.44 -6.89
CA LYS A 215 17.03 -9.11 -6.99
C LYS A 215 15.51 -9.21 -7.17
N VAL A 216 15.04 -10.17 -7.96
CA VAL A 216 13.61 -10.42 -8.15
C VAL A 216 12.97 -10.88 -6.84
N GLU A 217 13.58 -11.83 -6.12
CA GLU A 217 13.09 -12.26 -4.80
C GLU A 217 12.98 -11.09 -3.83
N GLU A 218 14.01 -10.25 -3.74
CA GLU A 218 14.00 -9.06 -2.89
C GLU A 218 12.87 -8.10 -3.27
N GLN A 219 12.70 -7.81 -4.56
CA GLN A 219 11.64 -6.92 -5.06
C GLN A 219 10.24 -7.46 -4.75
N PHE A 220 9.99 -8.77 -4.97
CA PHE A 220 8.71 -9.40 -4.64
C PHE A 220 8.44 -9.39 -3.14
N SER A 221 9.46 -9.61 -2.31
CA SER A 221 9.33 -9.53 -0.85
C SER A 221 8.98 -8.11 -0.39
N GLN A 222 9.63 -7.09 -0.95
CA GLN A 222 9.34 -5.69 -0.66
C GLN A 222 7.92 -5.31 -1.08
N GLU A 223 7.49 -5.69 -2.28
CA GLU A 223 6.12 -5.43 -2.78
C GLU A 223 5.07 -6.08 -1.88
N ARG A 224 5.29 -7.34 -1.48
CA ARG A 224 4.39 -8.04 -0.57
C ARG A 224 4.31 -7.35 0.79
N GLN A 225 5.44 -6.95 1.36
CA GLN A 225 5.48 -6.26 2.64
C GLN A 225 4.76 -4.90 2.57
N LEU A 226 4.98 -4.12 1.51
CA LEU A 226 4.27 -2.86 1.27
C LEU A 226 2.75 -3.08 1.14
N ARG A 227 2.34 -4.12 0.42
CA ARG A 227 0.92 -4.46 0.26
C ARG A 227 0.27 -4.84 1.58
N GLU A 228 0.95 -5.64 2.39
CA GLU A 228 0.49 -6.00 3.74
C GLU A 228 0.41 -4.77 4.66
N GLU A 229 1.38 -3.85 4.57
CA GLU A 229 1.38 -2.59 5.32
C GLU A 229 0.24 -1.65 4.89
N ILE A 230 0.00 -1.49 3.58
CA ILE A 230 -1.12 -0.72 3.05
C ILE A 230 -2.46 -1.30 3.50
N GLU A 231 -2.66 -2.62 3.38
CA GLU A 231 -3.89 -3.28 3.85
C GLU A 231 -4.08 -3.09 5.37
N PHE A 232 -3.00 -3.12 6.14
CA PHE A 232 -3.04 -2.87 7.58
C PHE A 232 -3.40 -1.42 7.91
N LEU A 233 -2.80 -0.45 7.23
CA LEU A 233 -3.10 0.97 7.37
C LEU A 233 -4.54 1.29 6.96
N GLU A 234 -5.04 0.73 5.87
CA GLU A 234 -6.43 0.90 5.42
C GLU A 234 -7.42 0.36 6.47
N LYS A 235 -7.19 -0.86 6.99
CA LYS A 235 -8.02 -1.43 8.06
C LYS A 235 -8.01 -0.58 9.32
N ARG A 236 -6.84 -0.07 9.71
CA ARG A 236 -6.71 0.81 10.89
C ARG A 236 -7.40 2.16 10.66
N PHE A 237 -7.26 2.76 9.49
CA PHE A 237 -7.98 3.97 9.11
C PHE A 237 -9.49 3.75 9.18
N ARG A 238 -10.00 2.70 8.53
CA ARG A 238 -11.43 2.36 8.56
C ARG A 238 -11.93 2.11 9.99
N MET A 239 -11.15 1.41 10.81
CA MET A 239 -11.48 1.20 12.22
C MET A 239 -11.57 2.52 13.00
N LEU A 240 -10.64 3.45 12.82
CA LEU A 240 -10.65 4.74 13.52
C LEU A 240 -11.76 5.66 13.00
N PHE A 241 -11.93 5.72 11.67
CA PHE A 241 -12.88 6.58 11.00
C PHE A 241 -14.33 6.14 11.26
N GLU A 242 -14.65 4.85 11.08
CA GLU A 242 -16.00 4.31 11.25
C GLU A 242 -16.46 4.22 12.71
N ASN A 243 -15.54 4.02 13.66
CA ASN A 243 -15.87 3.98 15.09
C ASN A 243 -15.77 5.34 15.79
N ALA A 244 -15.41 6.41 15.06
CA ALA A 244 -15.42 7.75 15.62
C ALA A 244 -16.87 8.13 16.02
N LYS A 245 -17.03 8.72 17.21
CA LYS A 245 -18.34 9.16 17.71
C LYS A 245 -18.83 10.43 17.03
N SER A 246 -17.90 11.27 16.61
CA SER A 246 -18.17 12.49 15.87
C SER A 246 -18.48 12.13 14.43
N ALA A 247 -19.55 12.67 13.89
CA ALA A 247 -19.86 12.54 12.47
C ALA A 247 -18.78 13.28 11.69
N THR A 248 -18.11 12.62 10.76
CA THR A 248 -17.05 13.22 9.95
C THR A 248 -17.32 12.96 8.49
N VAL A 249 -17.18 14.02 7.70
CA VAL A 249 -17.39 14.04 6.26
C VAL A 249 -16.18 14.68 5.61
N LEU A 250 -15.69 14.07 4.54
CA LEU A 250 -14.77 14.67 3.59
C LEU A 250 -15.56 14.94 2.31
N MET A 251 -15.50 16.17 1.82
CA MET A 251 -16.18 16.56 0.59
C MET A 251 -15.30 17.45 -0.27
N THR A 252 -15.56 17.47 -1.57
CA THR A 252 -14.92 18.38 -2.51
C THR A 252 -15.35 19.84 -2.26
N GLU A 253 -14.66 20.80 -2.88
CA GLU A 253 -15.08 22.21 -2.87
C GLU A 253 -16.49 22.42 -3.46
N SER A 254 -16.93 21.54 -4.37
CA SER A 254 -18.28 21.57 -4.95
C SER A 254 -19.36 21.00 -4.03
N GLY A 255 -19.01 20.50 -2.85
CA GLY A 255 -19.96 19.92 -1.87
C GLY A 255 -20.25 18.43 -2.04
N ILE A 256 -19.57 17.73 -2.96
CA ILE A 256 -19.77 16.29 -3.16
C ILE A 256 -19.05 15.53 -2.04
N ILE A 257 -19.78 14.67 -1.32
CA ILE A 257 -19.22 13.86 -0.24
C ILE A 257 -18.41 12.70 -0.83
N GLU A 258 -17.12 12.66 -0.53
CA GLU A 258 -16.24 11.54 -0.90
C GLU A 258 -16.16 10.47 0.20
N LEU A 259 -16.04 10.91 1.45
CA LEU A 259 -15.96 10.01 2.60
C LEU A 259 -16.91 10.48 3.69
N ARG A 260 -17.57 9.53 4.32
CA ARG A 260 -18.41 9.73 5.50
C ARG A 260 -18.27 8.53 6.42
N ASN A 261 -18.27 8.77 7.72
CA ASN A 261 -18.27 7.68 8.69
C ASN A 261 -19.69 7.30 9.11
N LYS A 262 -19.81 6.14 9.78
CA LYS A 262 -21.06 5.67 10.38
C LYS A 262 -21.75 6.71 11.26
N ALA A 263 -21.01 7.48 12.07
CA ALA A 263 -21.61 8.49 12.94
C ALA A 263 -22.36 9.60 12.16
N PHE A 264 -21.91 9.95 10.95
CA PHE A 264 -22.64 10.87 10.07
C PHE A 264 -23.94 10.25 9.56
N ILE A 265 -23.92 8.98 9.17
CA ILE A 265 -25.12 8.26 8.73
C ILE A 265 -26.13 8.19 9.88
N ASP A 266 -25.69 7.84 11.08
CA ASP A 266 -26.54 7.79 12.28
C ASP A 266 -27.13 9.18 12.59
N LEU A 267 -26.36 10.26 12.39
CA LEU A 267 -26.83 11.64 12.55
C LEU A 267 -27.92 12.00 11.53
N VAL A 268 -27.72 11.67 10.25
CA VAL A 268 -28.71 11.89 9.17
C VAL A 268 -30.00 11.12 9.44
N VAL A 269 -29.90 9.86 9.85
CA VAL A 269 -31.07 9.04 10.19
C VAL A 269 -31.80 9.65 11.40
N LYS A 270 -31.06 10.14 12.39
CA LYS A 270 -31.62 10.77 13.60
C LYS A 270 -32.38 12.07 13.31
N ILE A 271 -31.98 12.83 12.27
CA ILE A 271 -32.75 13.99 11.79
C ILE A 271 -33.88 13.63 10.83
N GLY A 272 -34.08 12.35 10.52
CA GLY A 272 -35.18 11.87 9.67
C GLY A 272 -35.03 12.19 8.18
N LEU A 273 -33.80 12.42 7.72
CA LEU A 273 -33.50 12.52 6.29
C LEU A 273 -33.08 11.16 5.74
N GLU A 274 -33.34 10.93 4.45
CA GLU A 274 -32.83 9.77 3.73
C GLU A 274 -31.35 9.96 3.41
N GLU A 275 -30.62 8.84 3.36
CA GLU A 275 -29.22 8.83 2.98
C GLU A 275 -29.06 9.23 1.51
N LYS A 276 -28.39 10.36 1.27
CA LYS A 276 -28.01 10.83 -0.06
C LYS A 276 -26.49 10.84 -0.25
N GLN A 277 -26.02 10.83 -1.49
CA GLN A 277 -24.60 11.07 -1.80
C GLN A 277 -24.21 12.55 -1.64
N ASP A 278 -25.19 13.46 -1.67
CA ASP A 278 -24.99 14.90 -1.57
C ASP A 278 -26.18 15.53 -0.81
N TYR A 279 -25.91 16.52 0.04
CA TYR A 279 -26.91 17.29 0.81
C TYR A 279 -26.89 18.78 0.42
N GLY A 280 -26.49 19.08 -0.82
CA GLY A 280 -26.34 20.41 -1.36
C GLY A 280 -24.96 21.01 -1.05
N GLU A 281 -24.70 22.17 -1.65
CA GLU A 281 -23.48 22.95 -1.42
C GLU A 281 -23.27 23.14 0.09
N LEU A 282 -22.11 22.73 0.61
CA LEU A 282 -21.77 22.86 2.03
C LEU A 282 -22.78 22.24 3.01
N LEU A 283 -23.54 21.21 2.59
CA LEU A 283 -24.50 20.46 3.42
C LEU A 283 -25.68 21.32 3.94
N GLU A 284 -26.06 22.36 3.19
CA GLU A 284 -27.15 23.28 3.50
C GLU A 284 -28.49 22.59 3.83
N GLU A 285 -28.77 21.41 3.24
CA GLU A 285 -30.02 20.69 3.50
C GLU A 285 -30.18 20.22 4.95
N LEU A 286 -29.08 20.04 5.70
CA LEU A 286 -29.09 19.51 7.06
C LEU A 286 -29.52 20.54 8.12
N PHE A 287 -29.42 21.84 7.81
CA PHE A 287 -29.47 22.90 8.82
C PHE A 287 -30.74 23.76 8.75
N GLU A 288 -31.23 24.22 9.90
CA GLU A 288 -32.42 25.07 9.98
C GLU A 288 -32.17 26.48 9.41
N ASN A 289 -30.94 27.00 9.53
CA ASN A 289 -30.51 28.26 8.94
C ASN A 289 -29.27 28.05 8.05
N PRO A 290 -29.45 27.66 6.77
CA PRO A 290 -28.35 27.36 5.86
C PRO A 290 -27.45 28.58 5.55
N ALA A 291 -28.04 29.78 5.49
CA ALA A 291 -27.31 31.01 5.14
C ALA A 291 -26.19 31.34 6.14
N ALA A 292 -26.46 31.19 7.44
CA ALA A 292 -25.48 31.45 8.49
C ALA A 292 -24.23 30.55 8.38
N ILE A 293 -24.42 29.31 7.94
CA ILE A 293 -23.35 28.32 7.80
C ILE A 293 -22.56 28.57 6.54
N LYS A 294 -23.25 28.80 5.42
CA LYS A 294 -22.62 29.14 4.16
C LYS A 294 -21.67 30.33 4.32
N THR A 295 -22.13 31.42 4.95
CA THR A 295 -21.28 32.59 5.21
C THR A 295 -20.10 32.25 6.10
N SER A 296 -20.32 31.54 7.22
CA SER A 296 -19.24 31.18 8.15
C SER A 296 -18.18 30.26 7.51
N LEU A 297 -18.59 29.32 6.66
CA LEU A 297 -17.68 28.41 5.96
C LEU A 297 -16.90 29.13 4.86
N LEU A 298 -17.59 29.90 4.01
CA LEU A 298 -16.94 30.65 2.92
C LEU A 298 -15.93 31.67 3.46
N GLU A 299 -16.25 32.37 4.53
CA GLU A 299 -15.32 33.31 5.16
C GLU A 299 -14.07 32.62 5.69
N ALA A 300 -14.22 31.53 6.44
CA ALA A 300 -13.10 30.77 7.00
C ALA A 300 -12.23 30.13 5.90
N PHE A 301 -12.86 29.51 4.90
CA PHE A 301 -12.15 28.85 3.80
C PHE A 301 -11.43 29.84 2.89
N SER A 302 -11.99 31.04 2.67
CA SER A 302 -11.31 32.10 1.91
C SER A 302 -10.01 32.58 2.57
N ARG A 303 -9.89 32.39 3.89
CA ARG A 303 -8.73 32.75 4.71
C ARG A 303 -7.83 31.56 5.02
N ASN A 304 -8.17 30.37 4.52
CA ASN A 304 -7.51 29.11 4.85
C ASN A 304 -7.49 28.82 6.37
N GLU A 305 -8.56 29.21 7.06
CA GLU A 305 -8.77 29.00 8.50
C GLU A 305 -9.83 27.92 8.74
N PHE A 306 -9.94 27.48 10.00
CA PHE A 306 -10.97 26.55 10.44
C PHE A 306 -12.27 27.31 10.73
N ALA A 307 -13.39 26.83 10.19
CA ALA A 307 -14.71 27.33 10.58
C ALA A 307 -15.21 26.55 11.81
N THR A 308 -15.71 27.26 12.82
CA THR A 308 -16.35 26.64 13.98
C THR A 308 -17.65 27.35 14.31
N GLY A 309 -18.70 26.59 14.62
CA GLY A 309 -19.98 27.17 15.04
C GLY A 309 -20.94 26.15 15.64
N GLU A 310 -21.87 26.64 16.46
CA GLU A 310 -22.96 25.84 17.01
C GLU A 310 -24.23 26.09 16.19
N PHE A 311 -24.70 25.06 15.51
CA PHE A 311 -25.84 25.16 14.60
C PHE A 311 -26.93 24.15 14.97
N LYS A 312 -28.17 24.52 14.67
CA LYS A 312 -29.34 23.68 14.87
C LYS A 312 -29.66 22.95 13.57
N LEU A 313 -29.72 21.62 13.64
CA LEU A 313 -30.11 20.78 12.51
C LEU A 313 -31.63 20.82 12.32
N LYS A 314 -32.07 20.57 11.08
CA LYS A 314 -33.49 20.32 10.80
C LYS A 314 -33.92 19.08 11.58
N SER A 315 -35.06 19.17 12.25
CA SER A 315 -35.62 18.04 13.01
C SER A 315 -36.72 17.39 12.18
N GLY A 316 -36.46 16.22 11.63
CA GLY A 316 -37.47 15.34 11.05
C GLY A 316 -38.04 14.38 12.10
N ILE A 317 -39.36 14.20 12.03
CA ILE A 317 -40.15 13.15 12.69
C ILE A 317 -40.35 13.31 14.22
N ASN A 318 -39.33 13.60 15.03
CA ASN A 318 -39.46 13.58 16.51
C ASN A 318 -39.55 14.94 17.22
N LYS A 319 -39.55 16.08 16.49
CA LYS A 319 -39.55 17.46 17.04
C LYS A 319 -38.44 17.75 18.07
N THR A 320 -37.50 16.85 18.30
CA THR A 320 -36.35 17.06 19.18
C THR A 320 -35.29 17.86 18.43
N ALA A 321 -35.03 19.08 18.90
CA ALA A 321 -33.98 19.93 18.37
C ALA A 321 -32.60 19.29 18.60
N ILE A 322 -31.88 19.02 17.51
CA ILE A 322 -30.51 18.51 17.56
C ILE A 322 -29.57 19.68 17.32
N TRP A 323 -28.71 19.93 18.31
CA TRP A 323 -27.66 20.94 18.24
C TRP A 323 -26.35 20.26 17.94
N VAL A 324 -25.64 20.74 16.93
CA VAL A 324 -24.31 20.27 16.57
C VAL A 324 -23.30 21.41 16.66
N GLN A 325 -22.13 21.09 17.20
CA GLN A 325 -20.95 21.91 16.99
C GLN A 325 -20.28 21.41 15.71
N LEU A 326 -20.23 22.29 14.70
CA LEU A 326 -19.56 22.05 13.44
C LEU A 326 -18.14 22.59 13.51
N ILE A 327 -17.18 21.78 13.05
CA ILE A 327 -15.79 22.17 12.83
C ILE A 327 -15.44 21.79 11.39
N ALA A 328 -15.10 22.78 10.56
CA ALA A 328 -14.74 22.56 9.17
C ALA A 328 -13.32 23.05 8.88
N SER A 329 -12.57 22.24 8.15
CA SER A 329 -11.15 22.45 7.87
C SER A 329 -10.89 22.31 6.38
N PRO A 330 -10.20 23.26 5.73
CA PRO A 330 -9.69 23.04 4.38
C PRO A 330 -8.52 22.07 4.43
N LEU A 331 -8.53 21.11 3.51
CA LEU A 331 -7.46 20.16 3.25
C LEU A 331 -7.00 20.34 1.81
N MET A 332 -5.72 20.11 1.56
CA MET A 332 -5.15 20.17 0.22
C MET A 332 -4.29 18.94 0.00
N THR A 333 -4.49 18.25 -1.12
CA THR A 333 -3.63 17.14 -1.51
C THR A 333 -2.29 17.65 -2.01
N GLU A 334 -1.29 16.76 -2.11
CA GLU A 334 0.01 17.11 -2.71
C GLU A 334 -0.13 17.54 -4.18
N GLU A 335 -1.19 17.09 -4.85
CA GLU A 335 -1.54 17.43 -6.23
C GLU A 335 -2.27 18.79 -6.36
N GLY A 336 -2.56 19.44 -5.23
CA GLY A 336 -3.19 20.75 -5.17
C GLY A 336 -4.72 20.74 -5.19
N GLU A 337 -5.34 19.56 -5.09
CA GLU A 337 -6.81 19.44 -4.99
C GLU A 337 -7.28 19.84 -3.59
N ARG A 338 -8.37 20.60 -3.52
CA ARG A 338 -8.92 21.12 -2.26
C ARG A 338 -10.14 20.32 -1.81
N PHE A 339 -10.10 19.94 -0.54
CA PHE A 339 -11.16 19.23 0.15
C PHE A 339 -11.58 19.98 1.41
N TYR A 340 -12.79 19.71 1.88
CA TYR A 340 -13.28 20.19 3.15
C TYR A 340 -13.57 18.99 4.06
N GLN A 341 -12.89 18.95 5.20
CA GLN A 341 -13.20 18.02 6.27
C GLN A 341 -14.14 18.70 7.25
N ILE A 342 -15.36 18.19 7.39
CA ILE A 342 -16.37 18.69 8.31
C ILE A 342 -16.62 17.65 9.40
N THR A 343 -16.56 18.06 10.65
CA THR A 343 -16.89 17.23 11.82
C THR A 343 -18.05 17.84 12.57
N PHE A 344 -19.04 17.01 12.94
CA PHE A 344 -20.20 17.38 13.74
C PHE A 344 -20.15 16.66 15.08
N ASN A 345 -20.19 17.44 16.15
CA ASN A 345 -20.34 16.94 17.52
C ASN A 345 -21.75 17.24 18.01
N ASP A 346 -22.52 16.20 18.37
CA ASP A 346 -23.84 16.38 18.99
C ASP A 346 -23.68 16.97 20.41
N ILE A 347 -24.11 18.23 20.57
CA ILE A 347 -24.08 18.98 21.83
C ILE A 347 -25.48 19.12 22.46
N SER A 348 -26.46 18.36 21.98
CA SER A 348 -27.86 18.45 22.42
C SER A 348 -28.02 18.12 23.90
N THR A 349 -27.29 17.13 24.41
CA THR A 349 -27.32 16.76 25.84
C THR A 349 -26.73 17.88 26.70
N ARG A 350 -25.55 18.41 26.31
CA ARG A 350 -24.91 19.54 26.99
C ARG A 350 -25.82 20.76 27.04
N LYS A 351 -26.49 21.12 25.93
CA LYS A 351 -27.44 22.25 25.90
C LYS A 351 -28.64 22.01 26.83
N ARG A 352 -29.19 20.79 26.88
CA ARG A 352 -30.29 20.45 27.79
C ARG A 352 -29.88 20.48 29.26
N GLU A 353 -28.68 19.97 29.58
CA GLU A 353 -28.14 20.02 30.94
C GLU A 353 -27.91 21.46 31.39
N LEU A 354 -27.32 22.31 30.54
CA LEU A 354 -27.15 23.73 30.83
C LEU A 354 -28.50 24.44 31.05
N GLN A 355 -29.53 24.10 30.28
CA GLN A 355 -30.88 24.61 30.49
C GLN A 355 -31.48 24.14 31.82
N ASN A 356 -31.30 22.86 32.18
CA ASN A 356 -31.79 22.31 33.44
C ASN A 356 -31.07 22.94 34.65
N LEU A 357 -29.76 23.14 34.58
CA LEU A 357 -28.99 23.84 35.60
C LEU A 357 -29.45 25.29 35.77
N ALA A 358 -29.72 25.98 34.66
CA ALA A 358 -30.25 27.34 34.71
C ALA A 358 -31.64 27.41 35.38
N LEU A 359 -32.47 26.38 35.21
CA LEU A 359 -33.78 26.27 35.88
C LEU A 359 -33.63 25.94 37.38
N GLN A 360 -32.69 25.08 37.76
CA GLN A 360 -32.43 24.78 39.18
C GLN A 360 -31.91 25.99 39.95
N ALA A 361 -31.17 26.88 39.29
CA ALA A 361 -30.69 28.12 39.88
C ALA A 361 -31.78 29.15 40.20
N ASP A 362 -33.05 28.92 39.81
CA ASP A 362 -34.17 29.83 40.06
C ASP A 362 -35.00 29.47 41.30
N PHE A 363 -34.70 28.34 41.97
CA PHE A 363 -35.41 27.89 43.18
C PHE A 363 -34.53 28.03 44.43
N ASP A 364 -35.16 28.25 45.58
CA ASP A 364 -34.52 28.24 46.89
C ASP A 364 -34.32 26.78 47.35
N SER A 365 -33.09 26.44 47.72
CA SER A 365 -32.72 25.05 48.04
C SER A 365 -33.34 24.51 49.31
N LEU A 366 -33.75 25.39 50.24
CA LEU A 366 -34.39 24.99 51.50
C LEU A 366 -35.90 24.80 51.31
N THR A 367 -36.55 25.78 50.70
CA THR A 367 -38.02 25.88 50.68
C THR A 367 -38.68 25.33 49.41
N GLY A 368 -37.91 25.15 48.34
CA GLY A 368 -38.40 24.63 47.05
C GLY A 368 -39.32 25.59 46.26
N ILE A 369 -39.58 26.79 46.77
CA ILE A 369 -40.22 27.89 46.02
C ILE A 369 -39.16 28.69 45.25
N TYR A 370 -39.55 29.68 44.45
CA TYR A 370 -38.58 30.49 43.70
C TYR A 370 -37.64 31.22 44.67
N ASN A 371 -36.36 31.34 44.32
CA ASN A 371 -35.44 32.25 45.02
C ASN A 371 -35.56 33.66 44.42
N ARG A 372 -34.88 34.64 45.03
CA ARG A 372 -34.86 36.02 44.56
C ARG A 372 -34.55 36.19 43.06
N ASN A 373 -33.54 35.48 42.54
CA ASN A 373 -33.17 35.56 41.12
C ASN A 373 -34.29 35.03 40.21
N GLY A 374 -34.91 33.91 40.59
CA GLY A 374 -36.10 33.38 39.91
C GLY A 374 -37.27 34.36 39.96
N GLY A 375 -37.52 35.00 41.11
CA GLY A 375 -38.53 36.02 41.29
C GLY A 375 -38.34 37.25 40.41
N GLU A 376 -37.12 37.82 40.38
CA GLU A 376 -36.77 38.97 39.53
C GLU A 376 -36.98 38.67 38.04
N LYS A 377 -36.58 37.47 37.58
CA LYS A 377 -36.85 37.00 36.21
C LYS A 377 -38.35 36.93 35.90
N LEU A 378 -39.16 36.45 36.84
CA LEU A 378 -40.61 36.34 36.67
C LEU A 378 -41.28 37.71 36.64
N ILE A 379 -40.87 38.64 37.51
CA ILE A 379 -41.35 40.03 37.50
C ILE A 379 -41.03 40.68 36.15
N ALA A 380 -39.79 40.58 35.69
CA ALA A 380 -39.38 41.11 34.38
C ALA A 380 -40.21 40.50 33.23
N LYS A 381 -40.49 39.20 33.29
CA LYS A 381 -41.33 38.51 32.30
C LYS A 381 -42.78 39.00 32.32
N LEU A 382 -43.38 39.20 33.50
CA LEU A 382 -44.75 39.74 33.64
C LEU A 382 -44.83 41.18 33.12
N MET A 383 -43.85 42.01 33.46
CA MET A 383 -43.77 43.40 33.01
C MET A 383 -43.60 43.51 31.49
N ASN A 384 -42.72 42.72 30.88
CA ASN A 384 -42.49 42.70 29.43
C ASN A 384 -43.73 42.25 28.64
N LYS A 385 -44.58 41.40 29.24
CA LYS A 385 -45.86 40.99 28.65
C LYS A 385 -47.00 41.96 28.94
N GLY A 386 -46.77 42.99 29.76
CA GLY A 386 -47.79 43.96 30.15
C GLY A 386 -48.87 43.37 31.07
N HIS A 387 -48.59 42.29 31.80
CA HIS A 387 -49.56 41.72 32.74
C HIS A 387 -49.66 42.57 34.01
N HIS A 388 -50.88 42.83 34.47
CA HIS A 388 -51.13 43.47 35.77
C HIS A 388 -50.94 42.47 36.91
N PHE A 389 -50.28 42.91 37.98
CA PHE A 389 -50.06 42.09 39.17
C PHE A 389 -49.85 42.96 40.41
N ALA A 390 -50.10 42.36 41.59
CA ALA A 390 -49.72 42.89 42.87
C ALA A 390 -48.46 42.17 43.37
N LEU A 391 -47.48 42.94 43.84
CA LEU A 391 -46.31 42.44 44.55
C LEU A 391 -46.54 42.64 46.04
N ALA A 392 -46.66 41.53 46.78
CA ALA A 392 -46.79 41.55 48.24
C ALA A 392 -45.48 41.06 48.86
N LEU A 393 -44.74 41.96 49.51
CA LEU A 393 -43.55 41.63 50.30
C LEU A 393 -43.99 41.26 51.71
N ILE A 394 -43.44 40.19 52.24
CA ILE A 394 -43.83 39.54 53.50
C ILE A 394 -42.57 39.37 54.34
N ASP A 395 -42.60 39.80 55.59
CA ASP A 395 -41.55 39.55 56.59
C ASP A 395 -42.14 38.77 57.77
N LEU A 396 -41.44 37.72 58.22
CA LEU A 396 -41.87 36.92 59.37
C LEU A 396 -41.49 37.59 60.69
N ASN A 397 -42.50 38.04 61.41
CA ASN A 397 -42.34 38.58 62.75
C ASN A 397 -41.95 37.49 63.74
N GLY A 398 -40.90 37.74 64.51
CA GLY A 398 -40.42 36.85 65.57
C GLY A 398 -39.55 35.70 65.08
N PHE A 399 -39.24 35.61 63.78
CA PHE A 399 -38.39 34.55 63.24
C PHE A 399 -36.99 34.51 63.89
N LYS A 400 -36.40 35.69 64.13
CA LYS A 400 -35.12 35.78 64.85
C LYS A 400 -35.20 35.17 66.26
N ALA A 401 -36.30 35.38 66.98
CA ALA A 401 -36.48 34.80 68.30
C ALA A 401 -36.59 33.27 68.24
N VAL A 402 -37.20 32.71 67.18
CA VAL A 402 -37.22 31.26 66.95
C VAL A 402 -35.80 30.72 66.77
N ASN A 403 -34.99 31.35 65.90
CA ASN A 403 -33.59 30.96 65.72
C ASN A 403 -32.77 31.06 67.02
N ASP A 404 -32.96 32.13 67.79
CA ASP A 404 -32.22 32.39 69.02
C ASP A 404 -32.60 31.40 70.15
N ILE A 405 -33.85 30.91 70.18
CA ILE A 405 -34.35 30.00 71.23
C ILE A 405 -34.16 28.53 70.85
N PHE A 406 -34.49 28.16 69.61
CA PHE A 406 -34.59 26.76 69.16
C PHE A 406 -33.47 26.35 68.18
N GLY A 407 -32.62 27.28 67.77
CA GLY A 407 -31.53 27.05 66.83
C GLY A 407 -31.93 27.23 65.36
N HIS A 408 -30.93 27.23 64.48
CA HIS A 408 -31.12 27.47 63.06
C HIS A 408 -31.91 26.37 62.34
N ASP A 409 -31.77 25.11 62.75
CA ASP A 409 -32.53 23.99 62.15
C ASP A 409 -34.05 24.17 62.37
N ALA A 410 -34.45 24.67 63.54
CA ALA A 410 -35.83 25.02 63.83
C ALA A 410 -36.32 26.23 63.01
N GLY A 411 -35.45 27.22 62.78
CA GLY A 411 -35.74 28.29 61.83
C GLY A 411 -35.99 27.77 60.42
N ASP A 412 -35.16 26.84 59.96
CA ASP A 412 -35.29 26.23 58.65
C ASP A 412 -36.62 25.48 58.49
N GLU A 413 -37.05 24.74 59.52
CA GLU A 413 -38.37 24.09 59.56
C GLU A 413 -39.52 25.11 59.48
N VAL A 414 -39.42 26.25 60.17
CA VAL A 414 -40.42 27.32 60.07
C VAL A 414 -40.47 27.92 58.67
N LEU A 415 -39.33 28.12 58.02
CA LEU A 415 -39.29 28.64 56.66
C LEU A 415 -39.90 27.65 55.65
N ILE A 416 -39.66 26.36 55.82
CA ILE A 416 -40.29 25.30 55.03
C ILE A 416 -41.81 25.36 55.25
N PHE A 417 -42.27 25.35 56.51
CA PHE A 417 -43.70 25.41 56.85
C PHE A 417 -44.39 26.63 56.24
N VAL A 418 -43.80 27.82 56.40
CA VAL A 418 -44.33 29.06 55.81
C VAL A 418 -44.39 28.96 54.28
N SER A 419 -43.36 28.41 53.65
CA SER A 419 -43.33 28.26 52.19
C SER A 419 -44.40 27.31 51.67
N GLU A 420 -44.70 26.24 52.41
CA GLU A 420 -45.81 25.34 52.12
C GLU A 420 -47.16 26.05 52.27
N GLN A 421 -47.35 26.83 53.35
CA GLN A 421 -48.57 27.64 53.51
C GLN A 421 -48.72 28.66 52.37
N LEU A 422 -47.66 29.34 51.97
CA LEU A 422 -47.71 30.28 50.85
C LEU A 422 -48.10 29.56 49.54
N ARG A 423 -47.48 28.41 49.24
CA ARG A 423 -47.76 27.63 48.03
C ARG A 423 -49.17 27.07 48.00
N ASP A 424 -49.69 26.60 49.12
CA ASP A 424 -50.99 25.92 49.19
C ASP A 424 -52.18 26.89 49.22
N LYS A 425 -51.97 28.13 49.69
CA LYS A 425 -53.04 29.14 49.81
C LYS A 425 -53.17 30.05 48.59
N ILE A 426 -52.16 30.09 47.71
CA ILE A 426 -52.21 30.86 46.45
C ILE A 426 -52.70 30.02 45.26
N ARG A 427 -53.09 30.68 44.15
CA ARG A 427 -53.54 29.98 42.95
C ARG A 427 -52.35 29.53 42.11
N LYS A 428 -52.57 28.58 41.19
CA LYS A 428 -51.54 28.11 40.23
C LYS A 428 -50.94 29.22 39.35
N VAL A 429 -51.64 30.34 39.18
CA VAL A 429 -51.18 31.49 38.38
C VAL A 429 -50.36 32.49 39.21
N ASP A 430 -50.47 32.42 40.53
CA ASP A 430 -49.72 33.24 41.46
C ASP A 430 -48.37 32.55 41.77
N VAL A 431 -47.40 33.33 42.23
CA VAL A 431 -46.06 32.81 42.51
C VAL A 431 -45.60 33.22 43.91
N ALA A 432 -45.09 32.26 44.67
CA ALA A 432 -44.36 32.49 45.91
C ALA A 432 -42.84 32.46 45.65
N VAL A 433 -42.14 33.41 46.26
CA VAL A 433 -40.70 33.58 46.17
C VAL A 433 -40.15 33.77 47.58
N ARG A 434 -39.06 33.08 47.94
CA ARG A 434 -38.25 33.44 49.11
C ARG A 434 -37.26 34.53 48.67
N TRP A 435 -37.45 35.74 49.20
CA TRP A 435 -36.70 36.91 48.78
C TRP A 435 -35.32 36.99 49.46
N GLY A 436 -35.23 36.52 50.71
CA GLY A 436 -33.98 36.35 51.45
C GLY A 436 -34.24 36.19 52.94
N GLY A 437 -33.49 35.34 53.63
CA GLY A 437 -33.69 35.11 55.07
C GLY A 437 -35.12 34.64 55.38
N ASP A 438 -35.86 35.49 56.09
CA ASP A 438 -37.26 35.38 56.50
C ASP A 438 -38.25 36.23 55.67
N GLU A 439 -37.78 36.82 54.57
CA GLU A 439 -38.58 37.60 53.65
C GLU A 439 -39.11 36.73 52.49
N PHE A 440 -40.39 36.92 52.16
CA PHE A 440 -41.08 36.29 51.06
C PHE A 440 -41.75 37.33 50.16
N VAL A 441 -41.90 37.01 48.88
CA VAL A 441 -42.67 37.80 47.92
C VAL A 441 -43.75 36.92 47.32
N LEU A 442 -44.99 37.43 47.29
CA LEU A 442 -46.06 36.90 46.46
C LEU A 442 -46.24 37.80 45.23
N LEU A 443 -46.23 37.19 44.05
CA LEU A 443 -46.68 37.81 42.81
C LEU A 443 -48.10 37.32 42.54
N LEU A 444 -49.07 38.20 42.80
CA LEU A 444 -50.49 37.89 42.70
C LEU A 444 -51.07 38.50 41.44
N GLN A 445 -51.76 37.72 40.62
CA GLN A 445 -52.46 38.24 39.45
C GLN A 445 -53.78 38.91 39.88
N ALA A 446 -53.66 40.09 40.50
CA ALA A 446 -54.75 40.87 41.08
C ALA A 446 -54.62 42.36 40.70
N GLU A 447 -55.76 43.01 40.44
CA GLU A 447 -55.83 44.41 40.01
C GLU A 447 -56.36 45.37 41.10
N ASP A 448 -56.97 44.82 42.15
CA ASP A 448 -57.58 45.59 43.24
C ASP A 448 -57.15 45.08 44.63
N GLU A 449 -57.32 45.95 45.62
CA GLU A 449 -56.91 45.72 47.01
C GLU A 449 -57.71 44.60 47.68
N LYS A 450 -59.00 44.46 47.38
CA LYS A 450 -59.85 43.42 47.97
C LYS A 450 -59.42 42.01 47.54
N ALA A 451 -59.02 41.86 46.28
CA ALA A 451 -58.53 40.61 45.73
C ALA A 451 -57.23 40.18 46.43
N VAL A 452 -56.30 41.13 46.64
CA VAL A 452 -55.06 40.87 47.39
C VAL A 452 -55.36 40.56 48.85
N GLU A 453 -56.18 41.38 49.51
CA GLU A 453 -56.59 41.20 50.90
C GLU A 453 -57.17 39.80 51.15
N THR A 454 -58.05 39.33 50.25
CA THR A 454 -58.63 37.98 50.34
C THR A 454 -57.57 36.87 50.32
N VAL A 455 -56.51 37.02 49.52
CA VAL A 455 -55.41 36.05 49.46
C VAL A 455 -54.53 36.16 50.71
N ILE A 456 -54.19 37.38 51.12
CA ILE A 456 -53.34 37.63 52.29
C ILE A 456 -54.01 37.16 53.59
N ILE A 457 -55.33 37.30 53.74
CA ILE A 457 -56.08 36.75 54.88
C ILE A 457 -55.91 35.23 54.95
N LYS A 458 -56.10 34.51 53.83
CA LYS A 458 -55.94 33.05 53.78
C LYS A 458 -54.52 32.59 54.09
N VAL A 459 -53.54 33.33 53.57
CA VAL A 459 -52.12 33.09 53.86
C VAL A 459 -51.84 33.31 55.34
N ASN A 460 -52.35 34.39 55.94
CA ASN A 460 -52.19 34.69 57.36
C ASN A 460 -52.80 33.61 58.26
N GLU A 461 -54.01 33.15 57.95
CA GLU A 461 -54.68 32.07 58.67
C GLU A 461 -53.92 30.75 58.60
N GLY A 462 -53.24 30.49 57.48
CA GLY A 462 -52.36 29.34 57.31
C GLY A 462 -51.08 29.45 58.14
N ILE A 463 -50.41 30.60 58.07
CA ILE A 463 -49.16 30.85 58.80
C ILE A 463 -49.37 30.92 60.32
N LYS A 464 -50.53 31.41 60.78
CA LYS A 464 -50.89 31.46 62.22
C LYS A 464 -51.26 30.09 62.80
N GLN A 465 -51.36 29.02 62.00
CA GLN A 465 -51.60 27.68 62.56
C GLN A 465 -50.45 27.31 63.51
N PRO A 466 -50.76 26.69 64.67
CA PRO A 466 -49.75 26.30 65.63
C PRO A 466 -48.76 25.31 65.01
N PHE A 467 -47.47 25.68 65.00
CA PHE A 467 -46.38 24.85 64.53
C PHE A 467 -45.69 24.18 65.73
N TYR A 468 -45.46 22.87 65.66
CA TYR A 468 -44.85 22.10 66.75
C TYR A 468 -43.49 21.57 66.29
N PHE A 469 -42.43 21.92 67.01
CA PHE A 469 -41.10 21.34 66.82
C PHE A 469 -41.03 19.97 67.54
N ASN A 470 -40.81 18.87 66.84
CA ASN A 470 -40.68 17.51 67.43
C ASN A 470 -41.80 17.16 68.44
N ASP A 471 -41.47 16.45 69.53
CA ASP A 471 -42.36 16.07 70.65
C ASP A 471 -42.64 17.24 71.63
N ASP A 472 -42.42 18.51 71.24
CA ASP A 472 -42.73 19.65 72.10
C ASP A 472 -44.25 19.83 72.26
N THR A 473 -44.67 20.09 73.49
CA THR A 473 -46.08 20.32 73.85
C THR A 473 -46.50 21.79 73.69
N THR A 474 -45.55 22.69 73.45
CA THR A 474 -45.80 24.13 73.30
C THR A 474 -45.75 24.55 71.81
N PRO A 475 -46.86 25.10 71.25
CA PRO A 475 -46.86 25.52 69.86
C PRO A 475 -46.08 26.82 69.67
N THR A 476 -45.24 26.85 68.66
CA THR A 476 -44.63 28.08 68.14
C THR A 476 -45.59 28.73 67.16
N VAL A 477 -45.88 30.01 67.40
CA VAL A 477 -46.76 30.81 66.52
C VAL A 477 -45.92 31.92 65.91
N VAL A 478 -45.79 31.88 64.59
CA VAL A 478 -45.23 32.99 63.82
C VAL A 478 -46.36 33.83 63.23
N SER A 479 -46.04 35.06 62.92
CA SER A 479 -46.96 36.00 62.28
C SER A 479 -46.20 36.79 61.23
N MET A 480 -46.88 37.42 60.30
CA MET A 480 -46.22 38.12 59.20
C MET A 480 -46.61 39.59 59.18
N SER A 481 -45.79 40.42 58.54
CA SER A 481 -46.12 41.78 58.14
C SER A 481 -46.01 41.86 56.63
N VAL A 482 -47.00 42.44 55.97
CA VAL A 482 -47.16 42.43 54.51
C VAL A 482 -47.29 43.84 53.97
N GLY A 483 -46.47 44.17 52.98
CA GLY A 483 -46.56 45.40 52.20
C GLY A 483 -46.88 45.12 50.75
N VAL A 484 -47.85 45.80 50.17
CA VAL A 484 -48.33 45.52 48.80
C VAL A 484 -48.14 46.71 47.87
N ALA A 485 -47.60 46.47 46.68
CA ALA A 485 -47.53 47.45 45.59
C ALA A 485 -48.11 46.88 44.28
N PHE A 486 -48.79 47.72 43.48
CA PHE A 486 -49.47 47.30 42.25
C PHE A 486 -48.72 47.74 40.98
N TYR A 487 -48.46 46.80 40.09
CA TYR A 487 -47.98 47.06 38.73
C TYR A 487 -49.15 47.02 37.73
N PRO A 488 -49.24 47.96 36.78
CA PRO A 488 -48.37 49.13 36.56
C PRO A 488 -48.84 50.39 37.32
N ARG A 489 -49.88 50.28 38.17
CA ARG A 489 -50.58 51.40 38.82
C ARG A 489 -49.64 52.35 39.59
N MET A 490 -48.63 51.82 40.28
CA MET A 490 -47.74 52.60 41.14
C MET A 490 -46.37 52.86 40.52
N SER A 491 -45.78 51.89 39.83
CA SER A 491 -44.51 52.08 39.13
C SER A 491 -44.36 51.10 37.97
N ARG A 492 -43.62 51.52 36.93
CA ARG A 492 -43.19 50.66 35.81
C ARG A 492 -41.74 50.19 35.95
N ASN A 493 -41.06 50.52 37.05
CA ASN A 493 -39.72 50.05 37.35
C ASN A 493 -39.79 49.00 38.47
N MET A 494 -39.21 47.83 38.22
CA MET A 494 -39.20 46.70 39.17
C MET A 494 -38.63 47.09 40.54
N ASN A 495 -37.48 47.78 40.57
CA ASN A 495 -36.81 48.14 41.82
C ASN A 495 -37.64 49.14 42.63
N THR A 496 -38.29 50.09 41.95
CA THR A 496 -39.19 51.04 42.61
C THR A 496 -40.44 50.34 43.17
N LEU A 497 -40.99 49.36 42.45
CA LEU A 497 -42.15 48.59 42.91
C LEU A 497 -41.83 47.78 44.17
N ILE A 498 -40.68 47.10 44.19
CA ILE A 498 -40.20 46.36 45.36
C ILE A 498 -39.98 47.31 46.54
N LYS A 499 -39.35 48.47 46.31
CA LYS A 499 -39.11 49.48 47.35
C LYS A 499 -40.41 50.03 47.95
N LEU A 500 -41.45 50.23 47.14
CA LEU A 500 -42.77 50.67 47.62
C LEU A 500 -43.43 49.61 48.51
N ALA A 501 -43.36 48.33 48.11
CA ALA A 501 -43.85 47.22 48.93
C ALA A 501 -43.08 47.10 50.25
N ASP A 502 -41.76 47.28 50.22
CA ASP A 502 -40.89 47.28 51.42
C ASP A 502 -41.26 48.40 52.41
N ILE A 503 -41.43 49.64 51.94
CA ILE A 503 -41.87 50.75 52.78
C ILE A 503 -43.24 50.46 53.43
N ALA A 504 -44.18 49.90 52.68
CA ALA A 504 -45.50 49.54 53.20
C ALA A 504 -45.40 48.41 54.25
N MET A 505 -44.58 47.39 53.99
CA MET A 505 -44.35 46.27 54.90
C MET A 505 -43.74 46.76 56.22
N TYR A 506 -42.75 47.66 56.14
CA TYR A 506 -42.11 48.24 57.32
C TYR A 506 -43.10 49.04 58.17
N LYS A 507 -44.01 49.81 57.54
CA LYS A 507 -45.10 50.50 58.27
C LYS A 507 -46.03 49.50 58.98
N ALA A 508 -46.42 48.40 58.31
CA ALA A 508 -47.21 47.34 58.93
C ALA A 508 -46.47 46.70 60.14
N LYS A 509 -45.17 46.50 60.04
CA LYS A 509 -44.32 45.96 61.13
C LYS A 509 -44.26 46.89 62.34
N GLN A 510 -44.20 48.21 62.13
CA GLN A 510 -44.22 49.19 63.21
C GLN A 510 -45.60 49.31 63.89
N ASN A 511 -46.67 49.33 63.10
CA ASN A 511 -48.05 49.46 63.61
C ASN A 511 -48.47 48.27 64.48
N LYS A 512 -47.90 47.09 64.24
CA LYS A 512 -48.19 45.87 65.00
C LYS A 512 -47.92 46.02 66.51
N VAL A 513 -47.02 46.90 66.92
CA VAL A 513 -46.75 47.19 68.34
C VAL A 513 -47.97 47.85 69.02
N ALA A 514 -48.77 48.61 68.27
CA ALA A 514 -49.96 49.30 68.75
C ALA A 514 -51.28 48.56 68.41
N ALA A 515 -51.33 47.85 67.29
CA ALA A 515 -52.50 47.09 66.81
C ALA A 515 -52.07 45.72 66.27
N PRO A 516 -52.21 44.63 67.06
CA PRO A 516 -51.73 43.29 66.67
C PRO A 516 -52.35 42.71 65.39
N ASP A 517 -53.50 43.23 64.96
CA ASP A 517 -54.23 42.81 63.76
C ASP A 517 -53.89 43.64 62.50
N ASP A 518 -53.01 44.65 62.62
CA ASP A 518 -52.61 45.51 61.49
C ASP A 518 -51.37 44.96 60.77
N TYR A 519 -51.53 43.82 60.10
CA TYR A 519 -50.44 43.06 59.46
C TYR A 519 -50.32 43.28 57.94
N LEU A 520 -51.22 44.03 57.32
CA LEU A 520 -51.26 44.28 55.88
C LEU A 520 -51.37 45.78 55.61
N MET A 521 -50.44 46.31 54.80
CA MET A 521 -50.48 47.70 54.37
C MET A 521 -50.26 47.82 52.86
N PHE A 522 -51.07 48.64 52.22
CA PHE A 522 -50.92 48.97 50.80
C PHE A 522 -50.02 50.19 50.65
N ALA A 523 -49.12 50.16 49.67
CA ALA A 523 -48.27 51.29 49.34
C ALA A 523 -49.13 52.45 48.83
N GLU A 524 -48.84 53.67 49.30
CA GLU A 524 -49.50 54.87 48.80
C GLU A 524 -48.81 55.32 47.49
N PRO A 525 -49.57 55.81 46.50
CA PRO A 525 -49.00 56.28 45.22
C PRO A 525 -48.06 57.49 45.37
N GLU A 526 -48.12 58.21 46.49
CA GLU A 526 -47.38 59.45 46.73
C GLU A 526 -46.50 59.32 47.97
N GLY A 527 -45.18 59.44 47.83
CA GLY A 527 -44.28 59.49 49.00
C GLY A 527 -42.82 59.08 48.83
N LEU A 528 -42.23 59.11 47.62
CA LEU A 528 -40.79 58.86 47.45
C LEU A 528 -39.93 60.11 47.21
N ASP A 529 -40.48 61.31 47.39
CA ASP A 529 -39.74 62.59 47.42
C ASP A 529 -39.96 63.27 48.78
N SER A 530 -39.14 62.92 49.79
CA SER A 530 -38.79 63.81 50.95
C SER A 530 -38.03 63.09 52.08
N SER A 531 -37.17 62.11 51.79
CA SER A 531 -36.17 61.66 52.78
C SER A 531 -35.03 60.89 52.13
N ASN A 532 -34.17 61.61 51.40
CA ASN A 532 -32.75 61.32 51.31
C ASN A 532 -32.05 62.48 50.59
N ASN A 533 -31.78 63.52 51.36
CA ASN A 533 -30.70 64.44 51.05
C ASN A 533 -29.98 64.72 52.38
N GLN A 534 -29.09 63.79 52.75
CA GLN A 534 -27.93 64.01 53.60
C GLN A 534 -26.94 62.86 53.45
#